data_AF-A0A954WZU7-F1
#
_entry.id   AF-A0A954WZU7-F1
#
_cell.length_a   1.000
_cell.length_b   1.000
_cell.length_c   1.000
_cell.angle_alpha   90.00
_cell.angle_beta   90.00
_cell.angle_gamma   90.00
#
_symmetry.space_group_name_H-M   'P 1'
#
loop_
_entity.id
_entity.type
_entity.pdbx_description
1 polymer ?
#
loop_
_entity_poly.entity_id
_entity_poly.type
_entity_poly.pdbx_seq_one_letter_code
_entity_poly.pdbx_strand_id
1 'polypeptide(L)'
;MSEYYLDRHQEALAAQVDFPPSSWQLLRDEQLIARSQTVLNRLQEALASDGSPTSGDGIGTTTVTEAPTNDPPVAAAAPLADYGLTAASAAALEKELQDYVAIVSAPQTSTAGRAAMTKMLRERFIDIARHLERMDKLIDAFRTTPAGVAFAESWTAARNIYDRSHGPSTPPTDPPSTSEPMA
;
A
#
# COMPACT_ATOMS: atom_id res chain seq x y z
N MET A 1 -7.80 -20.29 -16.62
CA MET A 1 -9.06 -19.85 -15.94
C MET A 1 -10.17 -19.52 -16.94
N SER A 2 -9.92 -18.69 -17.96
CA SER A 2 -10.92 -18.43 -19.01
C SER A 2 -11.35 -19.73 -19.73
N GLU A 3 -10.39 -20.57 -20.12
CA GLU A 3 -10.64 -21.88 -20.75
C GLU A 3 -11.53 -22.80 -19.89
N TYR A 4 -11.28 -22.87 -18.57
CA TYR A 4 -12.12 -23.62 -17.63
C TYR A 4 -13.60 -23.20 -17.67
N TYR A 5 -13.87 -21.90 -17.81
CA TYR A 5 -15.23 -21.39 -17.90
C TYR A 5 -15.85 -21.60 -19.29
N LEU A 6 -15.05 -21.53 -20.35
CA LEU A 6 -15.49 -21.85 -21.72
C LEU A 6 -15.92 -23.31 -21.82
N ASP A 7 -15.16 -24.24 -21.22
CA ASP A 7 -15.48 -25.67 -21.22
C ASP A 7 -16.73 -26.01 -20.39
N ARG A 8 -17.15 -25.11 -19.48
CA ARG A 8 -18.43 -25.19 -18.74
C ARG A 8 -19.56 -24.39 -19.38
N HIS A 9 -19.36 -23.87 -20.60
CA HIS A 9 -20.31 -22.99 -21.30
C HIS A 9 -20.68 -21.71 -20.52
N GLN A 10 -19.78 -21.24 -19.65
CA GLN A 10 -19.95 -20.04 -18.84
C GLN A 10 -19.21 -18.83 -19.45
N GLU A 11 -19.57 -18.46 -20.68
CA GLU A 11 -18.89 -17.41 -21.47
C GLU A 11 -18.83 -16.05 -20.75
N ALA A 12 -19.88 -15.69 -20.02
CA ALA A 12 -19.93 -14.44 -19.25
C ALA A 12 -18.90 -14.40 -18.10
N LEU A 13 -18.58 -15.57 -17.52
CA LEU A 13 -17.55 -15.68 -16.48
C LEU A 13 -16.17 -15.76 -17.11
N ALA A 14 -16.03 -16.46 -18.25
CA ALA A 14 -14.79 -16.48 -19.02
C ALA A 14 -14.33 -15.06 -19.39
N ALA A 15 -15.22 -14.20 -19.90
CA ALA A 15 -14.90 -12.81 -20.23
C ALA A 15 -14.48 -11.95 -19.03
N GLN A 16 -14.96 -12.27 -17.82
CA GLN A 16 -14.56 -11.56 -16.59
C GLN A 16 -13.16 -11.93 -16.12
N VAL A 17 -12.73 -13.16 -16.38
CA VAL A 17 -11.39 -13.63 -16.01
C VAL A 17 -10.41 -13.65 -17.17
N ASP A 18 -10.87 -13.35 -18.38
CA ASP A 18 -10.01 -13.13 -19.53
C ASP A 18 -9.19 -11.86 -19.29
N PHE A 19 -7.89 -12.09 -19.10
CA PHE A 19 -6.98 -11.06 -18.67
C PHE A 19 -5.59 -11.31 -19.23
N PRO A 20 -5.37 -11.02 -20.53
CA PRO A 20 -4.11 -11.33 -21.21
C PRO A 20 -2.98 -10.43 -20.68
N PRO A 21 -1.72 -10.92 -20.66
CA PRO A 21 -0.57 -10.16 -20.13
C PRO A 21 -0.35 -8.79 -20.79
N SER A 22 -0.69 -8.66 -22.07
CA SER A 22 -0.61 -7.39 -22.81
C SER A 22 -1.59 -6.33 -22.29
N SER A 23 -2.75 -6.74 -21.75
CA SER A 23 -3.70 -5.81 -21.14
C SER A 23 -3.20 -5.30 -19.80
N TRP A 24 -2.36 -6.05 -19.08
CA TRP A 24 -1.88 -5.66 -17.74
C TRP A 24 -1.02 -4.41 -17.81
N GLN A 25 -0.18 -4.31 -18.84
CA GLN A 25 0.77 -3.21 -19.03
C GLN A 25 0.10 -1.86 -19.31
N LEU A 26 -1.18 -1.88 -19.72
CA LEU A 26 -1.94 -0.67 -20.06
C LEU A 26 -2.83 -0.20 -18.92
N LEU A 27 -2.99 -1.00 -17.86
CA LEU A 27 -3.84 -0.65 -16.73
C LEU A 27 -3.06 0.19 -15.71
N ARG A 28 -3.78 1.14 -15.11
CA ARG A 28 -3.29 1.81 -13.90
C ARG A 28 -3.36 0.86 -12.70
N ASP A 29 -2.52 1.09 -11.70
CA ASP A 29 -2.41 0.23 -10.51
C ASP A 29 -3.77 -0.09 -9.86
N GLU A 30 -4.66 0.90 -9.69
CA GLU A 30 -6.00 0.69 -9.13
C GLU A 30 -6.85 -0.27 -9.96
N GLN A 31 -6.76 -0.17 -11.29
CA GLN A 31 -7.51 -1.03 -12.21
C GLN A 31 -6.91 -2.44 -12.24
N LEU A 32 -5.59 -2.55 -12.18
CA LEU A 32 -4.88 -3.82 -12.09
C LEU A 32 -5.25 -4.55 -10.79
N ILE A 33 -5.25 -3.85 -9.64
CA ILE A 33 -5.67 -4.41 -8.35
C ILE A 33 -7.13 -4.91 -8.42
N ALA A 34 -8.06 -4.07 -8.91
CA ALA A 34 -9.46 -4.44 -9.01
C ALA A 34 -9.70 -5.64 -9.94
N ARG A 35 -8.98 -5.72 -11.06
CA ARG A 35 -9.08 -6.83 -12.01
C ARG A 35 -8.51 -8.12 -11.42
N SER A 36 -7.36 -8.05 -10.77
CA SER A 36 -6.75 -9.20 -10.08
C SER A 36 -7.62 -9.72 -8.94
N GLN A 37 -8.27 -8.85 -8.17
CA GLN A 37 -9.27 -9.23 -7.15
C GLN A 37 -10.46 -9.97 -7.77
N THR A 38 -10.95 -9.50 -8.92
CA THR A 38 -12.04 -10.17 -9.64
C THR A 38 -11.64 -11.59 -10.02
N VAL A 39 -10.42 -11.78 -10.57
CA VAL A 39 -9.90 -13.11 -10.93
C VAL A 39 -9.76 -14.02 -9.69
N LEU A 40 -9.20 -13.49 -8.59
CA LEU A 40 -9.05 -14.24 -7.34
C LEU A 40 -10.39 -14.69 -6.76
N ASN A 41 -11.39 -13.80 -6.69
CA ASN A 41 -12.71 -14.13 -6.19
C ASN A 41 -13.37 -15.23 -7.03
N ARG A 42 -13.26 -15.12 -8.36
CA ARG A 42 -13.78 -16.16 -9.28
C ARG A 42 -13.06 -17.49 -9.13
N LEU A 43 -11.76 -17.48 -8.85
CA LEU A 43 -11.01 -18.71 -8.57
C LEU A 43 -11.47 -19.36 -7.26
N GLN A 44 -11.67 -18.57 -6.21
CA GLN A 44 -12.16 -19.07 -4.92
C GLN A 44 -13.58 -19.63 -5.01
N GLU A 45 -14.49 -18.94 -5.72
CA GLU A 45 -15.85 -19.42 -6.00
C GLU A 45 -15.83 -20.75 -6.77
N ALA A 46 -14.99 -20.85 -7.81
CA ALA A 46 -14.87 -22.05 -8.63
C ALA A 46 -14.31 -23.23 -7.81
N LEU A 47 -13.29 -23.00 -6.98
CA LEU A 47 -12.75 -24.00 -6.05
C LEU A 47 -13.79 -24.47 -5.01
N ALA A 48 -14.64 -23.57 -4.51
CA ALA A 48 -15.71 -23.93 -3.60
C ALA A 48 -16.78 -24.79 -4.29
N SER A 49 -17.07 -24.53 -5.56
CA SER A 49 -18.04 -25.30 -6.36
C SER A 49 -17.53 -26.70 -6.77
N ASP A 50 -16.24 -26.84 -7.09
CA ASP A 50 -15.62 -28.13 -7.45
C ASP A 50 -15.46 -29.05 -6.21
N GLY A 51 -15.39 -28.47 -5.02
CA GLY A 51 -15.24 -29.18 -3.74
C GLY A 51 -16.55 -29.67 -3.11
N SER A 52 -17.73 -29.42 -3.72
CA SER A 52 -19.00 -29.87 -3.17
C SER A 52 -19.23 -31.35 -3.52
N PRO A 53 -19.13 -32.29 -2.56
CA PRO A 53 -19.51 -33.67 -2.83
C PRO A 53 -21.00 -33.70 -3.16
N THR A 54 -21.35 -34.18 -4.33
CA THR A 54 -22.69 -34.65 -4.63
C THR A 54 -23.00 -35.79 -3.66
N SER A 55 -23.75 -35.49 -2.59
CA SER A 55 -24.42 -36.50 -1.77
C SER A 55 -25.43 -37.23 -2.64
N GLY A 56 -24.97 -38.26 -3.35
CA GLY A 56 -25.81 -39.34 -3.80
C GLY A 56 -26.15 -40.22 -2.61
N ASP A 57 -27.28 -39.95 -1.95
CA ASP A 57 -28.11 -41.04 -1.46
C ASP A 57 -29.56 -40.54 -1.29
N GLY A 58 -30.44 -41.10 -2.09
CA GLY A 58 -31.83 -40.70 -2.22
C GLY A 58 -32.59 -41.78 -2.98
N ILE A 59 -32.68 -42.95 -2.35
CA ILE A 59 -33.39 -44.12 -2.83
C ILE A 59 -34.87 -43.75 -2.99
N GLY A 60 -35.33 -43.63 -4.24
CA GLY A 60 -36.72 -43.39 -4.59
C GLY A 60 -37.10 -44.27 -5.78
N THR A 61 -37.58 -45.48 -5.48
CA THR A 61 -38.17 -46.41 -6.45
C THR A 61 -39.40 -45.79 -7.11
N THR A 62 -39.41 -45.64 -8.44
CA THR A 62 -40.63 -45.85 -9.23
C THR A 62 -40.27 -46.19 -10.69
N THR A 63 -40.75 -47.35 -11.12
CA THR A 63 -40.69 -47.90 -12.48
C THR A 63 -41.53 -47.08 -13.47
N VAL A 64 -40.94 -46.65 -14.58
CA VAL A 64 -41.64 -46.47 -15.87
C VAL A 64 -40.74 -46.98 -17.00
N THR A 65 -41.31 -47.91 -17.76
CA THR A 65 -40.79 -48.49 -19.01
C THR A 65 -40.97 -47.50 -20.16
N GLU A 66 -39.88 -47.05 -20.80
CA GLU A 66 -39.89 -46.63 -22.21
C GLU A 66 -38.45 -46.55 -22.79
N ALA A 67 -38.37 -46.61 -24.13
CA ALA A 67 -37.25 -46.98 -25.01
C ALA A 67 -35.84 -46.36 -24.77
N PRO A 68 -34.75 -46.99 -25.26
CA PRO A 68 -33.41 -46.42 -25.18
C PRO A 68 -33.22 -45.28 -26.19
N THR A 69 -33.57 -44.06 -25.80
CA THR A 69 -33.01 -42.87 -26.46
C THR A 69 -31.58 -42.71 -25.93
N ASN A 70 -30.63 -43.06 -26.79
CA ASN A 70 -29.20 -42.96 -26.54
C ASN A 70 -28.80 -41.48 -26.63
N ASP A 71 -29.11 -40.69 -25.59
CA ASP A 71 -28.48 -39.38 -25.41
C ASP A 71 -26.99 -39.62 -25.17
N PRO A 72 -26.07 -38.92 -25.87
CA PRO A 72 -24.66 -39.03 -25.56
C PRO A 72 -24.42 -38.57 -24.11
N PRO A 73 -23.53 -39.23 -23.35
CA PRO A 73 -23.18 -38.77 -22.02
C PRO A 73 -22.64 -37.34 -22.16
N VAL A 74 -23.32 -36.37 -21.54
CA VAL A 74 -22.78 -35.02 -21.37
C VAL A 74 -21.43 -35.19 -20.72
N ALA A 75 -20.36 -34.89 -21.45
CA ALA A 75 -18.99 -35.05 -20.96
C ALA A 75 -18.89 -34.28 -19.63
N ALA A 76 -18.54 -34.98 -18.55
CA ALA A 76 -18.28 -34.33 -17.28
C ALA A 76 -17.16 -33.29 -17.49
N ALA A 77 -17.45 -32.02 -17.20
CA ALA A 77 -16.48 -30.95 -17.35
C ALA A 77 -15.24 -31.24 -16.51
N ALA A 78 -14.05 -30.98 -17.06
CA ALA A 78 -12.78 -31.26 -16.38
C ALA A 78 -12.69 -30.49 -15.05
N PRO A 79 -12.14 -31.10 -13.98
CA PRO A 79 -11.92 -30.42 -12.70
C PRO A 79 -10.95 -29.25 -12.86
N LEU A 80 -11.04 -28.22 -11.99
CA LEU A 80 -10.13 -27.06 -12.02
C LEU A 80 -8.65 -27.47 -11.98
N ALA A 81 -8.35 -28.56 -11.26
CA ALA A 81 -7.00 -29.07 -11.10
C ALA A 81 -6.33 -29.44 -12.43
N ASP A 82 -7.09 -29.85 -13.44
CA ASP A 82 -6.57 -30.19 -14.77
C ASP A 82 -6.04 -28.96 -15.51
N TYR A 83 -6.53 -27.76 -15.16
CA TYR A 83 -6.03 -26.48 -15.64
C TYR A 83 -4.93 -25.89 -14.74
N GLY A 84 -4.43 -26.66 -13.77
CA GLY A 84 -3.45 -26.20 -12.77
C GLY A 84 -4.00 -25.20 -11.75
N LEU A 85 -5.33 -25.00 -11.72
CA LEU A 85 -5.99 -24.07 -10.82
C LEU A 85 -6.34 -24.79 -9.52
N THR A 86 -5.58 -24.51 -8.48
CA THR A 86 -5.71 -25.17 -7.17
C THR A 86 -5.84 -24.15 -6.04
N ALA A 87 -6.18 -24.61 -4.84
CA ALA A 87 -6.15 -23.77 -3.64
C ALA A 87 -4.77 -23.13 -3.41
N ALA A 88 -3.68 -23.83 -3.77
CA ALA A 88 -2.34 -23.27 -3.68
C ALA A 88 -2.11 -22.11 -4.67
N SER A 89 -2.61 -22.21 -5.90
CA SER A 89 -2.53 -21.10 -6.86
C SER A 89 -3.37 -19.90 -6.44
N ALA A 90 -4.52 -20.12 -5.79
CA ALA A 90 -5.35 -19.04 -5.26
C ALA A 90 -4.63 -18.31 -4.12
N ALA A 91 -4.04 -19.06 -3.18
CA ALA A 91 -3.25 -18.50 -2.09
C ALA A 91 -2.01 -17.74 -2.59
N ALA A 92 -1.34 -18.26 -3.63
CA ALA A 92 -0.22 -17.57 -4.25
C ALA A 92 -0.65 -16.24 -4.90
N LEU A 93 -1.75 -16.24 -5.67
CA LEU A 93 -2.28 -15.01 -6.28
C LEU A 93 -2.72 -13.99 -5.22
N GLU A 94 -3.37 -14.44 -4.15
CA GLU A 94 -3.76 -13.58 -3.04
C GLU A 94 -2.54 -12.93 -2.39
N LYS A 95 -1.50 -13.71 -2.13
CA LYS A 95 -0.23 -13.20 -1.57
C LYS A 95 0.41 -12.15 -2.48
N GLU A 96 0.57 -12.46 -3.76
CA GLU A 96 1.17 -11.53 -4.74
C GLU A 96 0.37 -10.22 -4.84
N LEU A 97 -0.96 -10.31 -4.80
CA LEU A 97 -1.83 -9.14 -4.80
C LEU A 97 -1.63 -8.29 -3.53
N GLN A 98 -1.56 -8.91 -2.36
CA GLN A 98 -1.30 -8.21 -1.10
C GLN A 98 0.07 -7.54 -1.09
N ASP A 99 1.11 -8.24 -1.55
CA ASP A 99 2.47 -7.71 -1.64
C ASP A 99 2.52 -6.52 -2.62
N TYR A 100 1.86 -6.62 -3.77
CA TYR A 100 1.76 -5.52 -4.73
C TYR A 100 1.04 -4.29 -4.15
N VAL A 101 -0.11 -4.49 -3.49
CA VAL A 101 -0.84 -3.40 -2.82
C VAL A 101 0.02 -2.71 -1.75
N ALA A 102 0.78 -3.49 -0.98
CA ALA A 102 1.69 -2.97 0.02
C ALA A 102 2.82 -2.12 -0.60
N ILE A 103 3.40 -2.57 -1.71
CA ILE A 103 4.46 -1.84 -2.43
C ILE A 103 3.93 -0.51 -2.97
N VAL A 104 2.76 -0.51 -3.62
CA VAL A 104 2.18 0.69 -4.25
C VAL A 104 1.78 1.74 -3.20
N SER A 105 1.26 1.31 -2.04
CA SER A 105 0.77 2.22 -0.98
C SER A 105 1.86 2.72 -0.01
N ALA A 106 3.02 2.07 0.05
CA ALA A 106 4.11 2.42 0.98
C ALA A 106 4.63 3.87 0.84
N PRO A 107 4.86 4.42 -0.37
CA PRO A 107 5.35 5.79 -0.52
C PRO A 107 4.36 6.85 -0.03
N GLN A 108 3.07 6.63 -0.29
CA GLN A 108 2.00 7.52 0.17
C GLN A 108 1.93 7.53 1.69
N THR A 109 1.96 6.34 2.30
CA THR A 109 1.97 6.16 3.76
C THR A 109 3.18 6.84 4.40
N SER A 110 4.38 6.67 3.84
CA SER A 110 5.61 7.33 4.31
C SER A 110 5.53 8.86 4.22
N THR A 111 4.96 9.38 3.13
CA THR A 111 4.79 10.83 2.94
C THR A 111 3.78 11.42 3.92
N ALA A 112 2.64 10.77 4.09
CA ALA A 112 1.64 11.17 5.09
C ALA A 112 2.21 11.11 6.51
N GLY A 113 2.98 10.06 6.83
CA GLY A 113 3.66 9.91 8.11
C GLY A 113 4.64 11.04 8.40
N ARG A 114 5.50 11.40 7.42
CA ARG A 114 6.41 12.55 7.55
C ARG A 114 5.67 13.86 7.74
N ALA A 115 4.62 14.12 6.96
CA ALA A 115 3.81 15.33 7.09
C ALA A 115 3.16 15.43 8.48
N ALA A 116 2.61 14.33 9.00
CA ALA A 116 2.03 14.27 10.33
C ALA A 116 3.08 14.54 11.42
N MET A 117 4.27 13.94 11.32
CA MET A 117 5.37 14.17 12.27
C MET A 117 5.82 15.63 12.27
N THR A 118 5.99 16.25 11.09
CA THR A 118 6.36 17.66 10.99
C THR A 118 5.29 18.57 11.58
N LYS A 119 4.01 18.27 11.35
CA LYS A 119 2.89 19.02 11.95
C LYS A 119 2.91 18.92 13.47
N MET A 120 3.00 17.70 14.01
CA MET A 120 3.07 17.46 15.45
C MET A 120 4.28 18.18 16.07
N LEU A 121 5.44 18.18 15.41
CA LEU A 121 6.63 18.86 15.90
C LEU A 121 6.40 20.37 15.99
N ARG A 122 5.74 20.98 14.98
CA ARG A 122 5.39 22.40 15.00
C ARG A 122 4.47 22.75 16.18
N GLU A 123 3.46 21.92 16.44
CA GLU A 123 2.56 22.10 17.59
C GLU A 123 3.32 22.03 18.92
N ARG A 124 4.22 21.04 19.05
CA ARG A 124 5.09 20.92 20.24
C ARG A 124 6.00 22.13 20.43
N PHE A 125 6.56 22.70 19.35
CA PHE A 125 7.36 23.92 19.45
C PHE A 125 6.55 25.13 19.92
N ILE A 126 5.30 25.27 19.47
CA ILE A 126 4.40 26.33 19.95
C ILE A 126 4.15 26.16 21.45
N ASP A 127 3.91 24.93 21.90
CA ASP A 127 3.69 24.66 23.32
C ASP A 127 4.95 24.96 24.15
N ILE A 128 6.14 24.54 23.69
CA ILE A 128 7.40 24.89 24.35
C ILE A 128 7.58 26.41 24.41
N ALA A 129 7.33 27.13 23.31
CA ALA A 129 7.42 28.59 23.27
C ALA A 129 6.48 29.24 24.32
N ARG A 130 5.25 28.74 24.46
CA ARG A 130 4.30 29.20 25.48
C ARG A 130 4.75 28.88 26.91
N HIS A 131 5.47 27.78 27.12
CA HIS A 131 6.05 27.48 28.43
C HIS A 131 7.22 28.42 28.74
N LEU A 132 8.10 28.66 27.76
CA LEU A 132 9.22 29.59 27.90
C LEU A 132 8.74 31.02 28.16
N GLU A 133 7.70 31.49 27.47
CA GLU A 133 7.11 32.82 27.73
C GLU A 133 6.56 32.95 29.16
N ARG A 134 5.97 31.87 29.71
CA ARG A 134 5.53 31.85 31.12
C ARG A 134 6.71 31.91 32.08
N MET A 135 7.82 31.25 31.76
CA MET A 135 9.05 31.35 32.56
C MET A 135 9.66 32.75 32.48
N ASP A 136 9.66 33.41 31.32
CA ASP A 136 10.18 34.78 31.19
C ASP A 136 9.42 35.74 32.11
N LYS A 137 8.09 35.65 32.14
CA LYS A 137 7.24 36.47 33.05
C LYS A 137 7.57 36.25 34.52
N LEU A 138 7.93 35.02 34.89
CA LEU A 138 8.33 34.68 36.25
C LEU A 138 9.70 35.26 36.58
N ILE A 139 10.62 35.29 35.61
CA ILE A 139 11.98 35.82 35.78
C ILE A 139 11.98 37.33 35.97
N ASP A 140 11.05 38.05 35.33
CA ASP A 140 10.88 39.49 35.57
C ASP A 140 10.60 39.80 37.05
N ALA A 141 9.89 38.92 37.77
CA ALA A 141 9.63 39.08 39.20
C ALA A 141 10.91 38.96 40.07
N PHE A 142 11.91 38.19 39.62
CA PHE A 142 13.17 38.01 40.34
C PHE A 142 14.12 39.21 40.22
N ARG A 143 13.91 40.11 39.25
CA ARG A 143 14.78 41.28 39.01
C ARG A 143 14.74 42.35 40.12
N THR A 144 13.98 42.12 41.19
CA THR A 144 13.90 42.99 42.37
C THR A 144 15.16 42.95 43.24
N THR A 145 16.04 41.96 43.05
CA THR A 145 17.28 41.81 43.82
C THR A 145 18.52 41.77 42.91
N PRO A 146 19.71 42.18 43.38
CA PRO A 146 20.94 42.09 42.59
C PRO A 146 21.27 40.67 42.12
N ALA A 147 21.03 39.66 42.98
CA ALA A 147 21.20 38.26 42.62
C ALA A 147 20.21 37.80 41.53
N GLY A 148 18.96 38.28 41.59
CA GLY A 148 17.96 37.97 40.58
C GLY A 148 18.18 38.67 39.24
N VAL A 149 18.81 39.85 39.21
CA VAL A 149 19.28 40.48 37.96
C VAL A 149 20.32 39.60 37.26
N ALA A 150 21.35 39.16 37.99
CA ALA A 150 22.38 38.26 37.44
C ALA A 150 21.79 36.94 36.93
N PHE A 151 20.80 36.38 37.64
CA PHE A 151 20.06 35.20 37.19
C PHE A 151 19.29 35.46 35.90
N ALA A 152 18.55 36.56 35.80
CA ALA A 152 17.78 36.91 34.60
C ALA A 152 18.66 37.14 33.36
N GLU A 153 19.85 37.72 33.54
CA GLU A 153 20.86 37.85 32.48
C GLU A 153 21.35 36.48 32.00
N SER A 154 21.69 35.58 32.94
CA SER A 154 22.13 34.21 32.61
C SER A 154 21.04 33.41 31.89
N TRP A 155 19.78 33.57 32.29
CA TRP A 155 18.63 32.94 31.63
C TRP A 155 18.46 33.43 30.19
N THR A 156 18.54 34.75 29.99
CA THR A 156 18.39 35.35 28.66
C THR A 156 19.54 34.92 27.75
N ALA A 157 20.77 34.86 28.28
CA ALA A 157 21.94 34.36 27.56
C ALA A 157 21.77 32.89 27.15
N ALA A 158 21.21 32.04 28.03
CA ALA A 158 20.97 30.63 27.74
C ALA A 158 19.89 30.39 26.65
N ARG A 159 18.98 31.35 26.43
CA ARG A 159 17.95 31.27 25.37
C ARG A 159 18.48 31.53 23.95
N ASN A 160 19.63 32.20 23.81
CA ASN A 160 20.27 32.34 22.51
C ASN A 160 21.01 31.04 22.16
N ILE A 161 20.26 30.06 21.64
CA ILE A 161 20.86 28.87 21.04
C ILE A 161 21.46 29.29 19.69
N TYR A 162 22.78 29.48 19.65
CA TYR A 162 23.52 29.63 18.40
C TYR A 162 23.38 28.37 17.56
N ASP A 163 22.88 28.52 16.34
CA ASP A 163 22.97 27.49 15.34
C ASP A 163 24.45 27.24 15.00
N ARG A 164 24.97 26.07 15.41
CA ARG A 164 26.33 25.61 15.09
C ARG A 164 26.37 24.72 13.85
N SER A 165 25.27 24.55 13.10
CA SER A 165 25.22 23.60 11.98
C SER A 165 25.84 24.09 10.68
N HIS A 166 26.30 25.34 10.60
CA HIS A 166 27.08 25.80 9.46
C HIS A 166 28.55 25.39 9.67
N GLY A 167 28.96 24.27 9.06
CA GLY A 167 30.38 23.90 8.95
C GLY A 167 31.18 25.01 8.22
N PRO A 168 32.52 24.99 8.29
CA PRO A 168 33.35 26.02 7.65
C PRO A 168 33.05 26.05 6.15
N SER A 169 32.32 27.09 5.72
CA SER A 169 32.14 27.37 4.31
C SER A 169 33.50 27.87 3.82
N THR A 170 34.25 27.02 3.13
CA THR A 170 35.40 27.50 2.36
C THR A 170 34.85 28.53 1.36
N PRO A 171 35.33 29.79 1.38
CA PRO A 171 34.93 30.75 0.37
C PRO A 171 35.28 30.18 -1.01
N PRO A 172 34.44 30.43 -2.04
CA PRO A 172 34.80 30.05 -3.39
C PRO A 172 36.13 30.72 -3.75
N THR A 173 37.14 29.92 -4.07
CA THR A 173 38.37 30.42 -4.68
C THR A 173 37.99 30.99 -6.04
N ASP A 174 37.98 32.31 -6.17
CA ASP A 174 37.89 32.97 -7.47
C ASP A 174 38.99 32.42 -8.39
N PRO A 175 38.68 32.00 -9.64
CA PRO A 175 39.72 31.63 -10.59
C PRO A 175 40.61 32.86 -10.85
N PRO A 176 41.94 32.68 -10.97
CA PRO A 176 42.83 33.81 -11.20
C PRO A 176 42.47 34.49 -12.53
N SER A 177 42.18 35.80 -12.45
CA SER A 177 42.10 36.66 -13.63
C SER A 177 43.33 36.45 -14.50
N THR A 178 43.15 35.85 -15.66
CA THR A 178 44.15 35.88 -16.72
C THR A 178 44.16 37.30 -17.24
N SER A 179 45.08 38.09 -16.72
CA SER A 179 45.52 39.35 -17.32
C SER A 179 46.19 39.00 -18.64
N GLU A 180 45.45 39.14 -19.74
CA GLU A 180 45.98 39.09 -21.09
C GLU A 180 46.73 40.42 -21.37
N PRO A 181 48.06 40.43 -21.58
CA PRO A 181 48.75 41.66 -21.93
C PRO A 181 48.55 41.97 -23.42
N MET A 182 47.95 43.13 -23.68
CA MET A 182 48.07 43.85 -24.97
C MET A 182 49.55 44.03 -25.33
N ALA A 183 49.96 43.48 -26.48
CA ALA A 183 51.03 44.01 -27.33
C ALA A 183 50.86 43.47 -28.77
#